data_AF-A0A957W219-F1
#
_entry.id   AF-A0A957W219-F1
#
_cell.length_a   1.000
_cell.length_b   1.000
_cell.length_c   1.000
_cell.angle_alpha   90.00
_cell.angle_beta   90.00
_cell.angle_gamma   90.00
#
_symmetry.space_group_name_H-M   'P 1'
#
loop_
_entity.id
_entity.type
_entity.pdbx_description
1 polymer ?
#
loop_
_entity_poly.entity_id
_entity_poly.type
_entity_poly.pdbx_seq_one_letter_code
_entity_poly.pdbx_strand_id
1 'polypeptide(L)'
;LTFTRASADDLWLHARDVPGAHIVIPTAEGLPSEEDVFWAASVAAYYSRARHDTSVEVDVTVKKYVRAIKGATPGLVTYRNETTLRVAPEEPEED
;
A
#
# COMPACT_ATOMS: atom_id res chain seq x y z
N LEU A 1 4.61 -4.78 9.90
CA LEU A 1 3.16 -4.51 9.69
C LEU A 1 2.53 -5.62 8.85
N THR A 2 2.84 -5.68 7.55
CA THR A 2 2.20 -6.60 6.57
C THR A 2 2.14 -8.06 7.01
N PHE A 3 3.21 -8.64 7.57
CA PHE A 3 3.22 -10.07 7.91
C PHE A 3 2.98 -10.38 9.40
N THR A 4 2.89 -9.35 10.25
CA THR A 4 2.80 -9.52 11.71
C THR A 4 1.49 -9.03 12.32
N ARG A 5 0.82 -8.05 11.68
CA ARG A 5 -0.43 -7.46 12.19
C ARG A 5 -1.60 -7.57 11.23
N ALA A 6 -1.35 -7.54 9.92
CA ALA A 6 -2.41 -7.54 8.92
C ALA A 6 -3.07 -8.93 8.76
N SER A 7 -4.39 -8.93 8.71
CA SER A 7 -5.25 -10.07 8.39
C SER A 7 -5.19 -10.40 6.90
N ALA A 8 -5.66 -11.60 6.53
CA ALA A 8 -5.56 -12.09 5.16
C ALA A 8 -6.35 -11.26 4.13
N ASP A 9 -7.49 -10.70 4.55
CA ASP A 9 -8.40 -9.95 3.68
C ASP A 9 -8.21 -8.44 3.76
N ASP A 10 -7.32 -7.95 4.63
CA ASP A 10 -6.96 -6.53 4.69
C ASP A 10 -6.39 -6.07 3.34
N LEU A 11 -6.67 -4.82 2.96
CA LEU A 11 -6.04 -4.23 1.79
C LEU A 11 -4.59 -3.89 2.10
N TRP A 12 -3.72 -4.09 1.12
CA TRP A 12 -2.32 -3.73 1.12
C TRP A 12 -2.05 -2.82 -0.07
N LEU A 13 -1.33 -1.74 0.18
CA LEU A 13 -0.97 -0.74 -0.82
C LEU A 13 0.52 -0.45 -0.80
N HIS A 14 1.10 -0.19 -1.98
CA HIS A 14 2.49 0.20 -2.14
C HIS A 14 2.71 0.97 -3.44
N ALA A 15 3.60 1.97 -3.41
CA ALA A 15 3.99 2.69 -4.61
C ALA A 15 4.68 1.76 -5.62
N ARG A 16 4.21 1.76 -6.87
CA ARG A 16 4.67 0.82 -7.90
C ARG A 16 6.11 1.08 -8.29
N ASP A 17 6.90 0.01 -8.41
CA ASP A 17 8.28 0.00 -8.94
C ASP A 17 9.30 0.93 -8.23
N VAL A 18 8.94 1.50 -7.08
CA VAL A 18 9.82 2.36 -6.29
C VAL A 18 9.83 1.91 -4.82
N PRO A 19 10.96 2.08 -4.10
CA PRO A 19 10.96 1.82 -2.66
C PRO A 19 9.97 2.74 -1.92
N GLY A 20 9.15 2.17 -1.03
CA GLY A 20 8.21 2.92 -0.21
C GLY A 20 7.66 2.13 0.98
N ALA A 21 6.77 2.76 1.73
CA ALA A 21 6.09 2.12 2.84
C ALA A 21 5.02 1.13 2.38
N HIS A 22 4.85 0.04 3.14
CA HIS A 22 3.68 -0.82 3.02
C HIS A 22 2.53 -0.22 3.81
N ILE A 23 1.45 0.17 3.14
CA ILE A 23 0.22 0.64 3.79
C ILE A 23 -0.76 -0.53 3.88
N VAL A 24 -1.51 -0.59 4.98
CA VAL A 24 -2.53 -1.61 5.22
C VAL A 24 -3.81 -0.93 5.68
N ILE A 25 -4.93 -1.26 5.05
CA ILE A 25 -6.27 -0.84 5.50
C ILE A 25 -6.96 -2.08 6.10
N PRO A 26 -7.18 -2.13 7.42
CA PRO A 26 -7.92 -3.21 8.05
C PRO A 26 -9.36 -3.27 7.55
N THR A 27 -9.87 -4.46 7.24
CA THR A 27 -11.25 -4.63 6.74
C THR A 27 -12.17 -5.35 7.73
N ALA A 28 -11.71 -5.55 8.97
CA ALA A 28 -12.45 -6.30 9.98
C ALA A 28 -13.77 -5.62 10.39
N GLU A 29 -13.84 -4.29 10.32
CA GLU A 29 -15.01 -3.49 10.68
C GLU A 29 -15.89 -3.12 9.48
N GLY A 30 -15.51 -3.55 8.28
CA GLY A 30 -16.22 -3.24 7.04
C GLY A 30 -15.27 -3.11 5.85
N LEU A 31 -15.86 -3.01 4.66
CA LEU A 31 -15.10 -2.65 3.46
C LEU A 31 -14.83 -1.14 3.48
N PRO A 32 -13.58 -0.71 3.23
CA PRO A 32 -13.26 0.71 3.11
C PRO A 32 -14.01 1.33 1.94
N SER A 33 -14.33 2.61 2.06
CA SER A 33 -14.88 3.37 0.95
C SER A 33 -13.82 3.56 -0.15
N GLU A 34 -14.26 3.95 -1.35
CA GLU A 34 -13.32 4.31 -2.42
C GLU A 34 -12.42 5.48 -1.99
N GLU A 35 -12.98 6.46 -1.29
CA GLU A 35 -12.25 7.60 -0.75
C GLU A 35 -11.14 7.19 0.22
N ASP A 36 -11.42 6.26 1.15
CA ASP A 36 -10.41 5.74 2.08
C ASP A 36 -9.25 5.06 1.34
N VAL A 37 -9.56 4.31 0.28
CA VAL A 37 -8.55 3.63 -0.53
C VAL A 37 -7.70 4.64 -1.31
N PHE A 38 -8.31 5.67 -1.89
CA PHE A 38 -7.59 6.74 -2.58
C PHE A 38 -6.71 7.55 -1.63
N TRP A 39 -7.21 7.90 -0.44
CA TRP A 39 -6.41 8.59 0.58
C TRP A 39 -5.21 7.75 1.03
N ALA A 40 -5.43 6.47 1.35
CA ALA A 40 -4.34 5.56 1.71
C ALA A 40 -3.32 5.37 0.58
N ALA A 41 -3.76 5.42 -0.69
CA ALA A 41 -2.87 5.39 -1.83
C ALA A 41 -2.01 6.66 -1.91
N SER A 42 -2.60 7.85 -1.71
CA SER A 42 -1.85 9.12 -1.65
C SER A 42 -0.80 9.11 -0.54
N VAL A 43 -1.12 8.53 0.62
CA VAL A 43 -0.18 8.33 1.74
C VAL A 43 0.93 7.33 1.37
N ALA A 44 0.60 6.25 0.68
CA ALA A 44 1.60 5.29 0.17
C ALA A 44 2.57 5.96 -0.82
N ALA A 45 2.06 6.82 -1.69
CA ALA A 45 2.86 7.62 -2.61
C ALA A 45 3.75 8.62 -1.87
N TYR A 46 3.24 9.30 -0.83
CA TYR A 46 4.00 10.24 -0.01
C TYR A 46 5.17 9.59 0.75
N TYR A 47 4.96 8.39 1.33
CA TYR A 47 6.03 7.63 1.99
C TYR A 47 6.85 6.76 1.02
N SER A 48 6.95 7.16 -0.25
CA SER A 48 7.77 6.51 -1.26
C SER A 48 8.93 7.38 -1.74
N ARG A 49 9.82 6.79 -2.55
CA ARG A 49 10.84 7.54 -3.29
C ARG A 49 10.26 8.49 -4.36
N ALA A 50 9.00 8.32 -4.74
CA ALA A 50 8.30 9.13 -5.74
C ALA A 50 7.48 10.30 -5.12
N ARG A 51 7.69 10.62 -3.83
CA ARG A 51 6.90 11.63 -3.09
C ARG A 51 6.87 13.05 -3.69
N HIS A 52 7.81 13.38 -4.58
CA HIS A 52 7.92 14.69 -5.22
C HIS A 52 7.34 14.71 -6.64
N ASP A 53 6.83 13.59 -7.12
CA ASP A 53 6.20 13.48 -8.42
C ASP A 53 4.76 14.02 -8.34
N THR A 54 4.24 14.49 -9.47
CA THR A 54 2.87 15.03 -9.54
C THR A 54 1.80 13.94 -9.60
N SER A 55 2.20 12.71 -9.97
CA SER A 55 1.31 11.55 -10.07
C SER A 55 2.14 10.28 -9.93
N VAL A 56 1.75 9.42 -8.99
CA VAL A 56 2.40 8.15 -8.67
C VAL A 56 1.42 7.01 -8.89
N GLU A 57 1.89 5.91 -9.47
CA GLU A 57 1.14 4.67 -9.54
C GLU A 57 1.26 3.92 -8.20
N VAL A 58 0.13 3.50 -7.64
CA VAL A 58 0.05 2.77 -6.39
C VAL A 58 -0.75 1.49 -6.61
N ASP A 59 -0.13 0.35 -6.31
CA ASP A 59 -0.76 -0.95 -6.43
C ASP A 59 -1.53 -1.28 -5.15
N VAL A 60 -2.77 -1.76 -5.33
CA VAL A 60 -3.69 -2.16 -4.26
C VAL A 60 -4.06 -3.63 -4.46
N THR A 61 -3.89 -4.44 -3.43
CA THR A 61 -4.36 -5.84 -3.44
C THR A 61 -4.73 -6.29 -2.03
N VAL A 62 -5.33 -7.47 -1.88
CA VAL A 62 -5.55 -8.08 -0.56
C VAL A 62 -4.27 -8.72 -0.04
N LYS A 63 -4.00 -8.57 1.25
CA LYS A 63 -2.75 -9.00 1.90
C LYS A 63 -2.42 -10.47 1.64
N LYS A 64 -3.41 -11.37 1.53
CA LYS A 64 -3.18 -12.81 1.22
C LYS A 64 -2.47 -13.06 -0.12
N TYR A 65 -2.49 -12.11 -1.04
CA TYR A 65 -1.73 -12.19 -2.30
C TYR A 65 -0.31 -11.66 -2.19
N VAL A 66 0.03 -10.99 -1.09
CA VAL A 66 1.38 -10.49 -0.80
C VAL A 66 2.20 -11.55 -0.09
N ARG A 67 3.42 -11.81 -0.57
CA ARG A 67 4.34 -12.81 -0.03
C ARG A 67 5.72 -12.22 0.14
N ALA A 68 6.34 -12.47 1.29
CA ALA A 68 7.76 -12.17 1.50
C ALA A 68 8.62 -13.04 0.57
N ILE A 69 9.67 -12.46 0.00
CA ILE A 69 10.65 -13.21 -0.79
C ILE A 69 11.63 -13.86 0.18
N LYS A 70 11.64 -15.19 0.24
CA LYS A 70 12.52 -15.95 1.15
C LYS A 70 13.99 -15.70 0.81
N GLY A 71 14.78 -15.35 1.81
CA GLY A 71 16.22 -15.09 1.67
C GLY A 71 16.57 -13.70 1.13
N ALA A 72 15.57 -12.86 0.81
CA ALA A 72 15.80 -11.47 0.43
C ALA A 72 15.87 -10.54 1.66
N THR A 73 16.27 -9.29 1.41
CA THR A 73 16.25 -8.23 2.41
C THR A 73 14.84 -8.07 3.02
N PRO A 74 14.72 -7.89 4.35
CA PRO A 74 13.43 -7.64 4.99
C PRO A 74 12.66 -6.50 4.31
N GLY A 75 11.37 -6.71 4.09
CA GLY A 75 10.49 -5.78 3.38
C GLY A 75 10.31 -6.10 1.89
N LEU A 76 11.20 -6.90 1.28
CA LEU A 76 11.01 -7.28 -0.12
C LEU A 76 9.89 -8.31 -0.28
N VAL A 77 8.94 -8.01 -1.16
CA VAL A 77 7.73 -8.79 -1.38
C VAL A 77 7.49 -9.04 -2.87
N THR A 78 6.71 -10.08 -3.15
CA THR A 78 6.02 -10.31 -4.42
C THR A 78 4.52 -10.28 -4.14
N TYR A 79 3.73 -9.82 -5.10
CA TYR A 79 2.28 -9.76 -5.01
C TYR A 79 1.67 -10.03 -6.39
N ARG A 80 0.35 -10.20 -6.43
CA ARG A 80 -0.43 -10.46 -7.63
C ARG A 80 -1.87 -10.02 -7.42
N ASN A 81 -2.64 -9.97 -8.50
CA ASN A 81 -4.06 -9.58 -8.49
C ASN A 81 -4.24 -8.18 -7.90
N GLU A 82 -3.35 -7.28 -8.30
CA GLU A 82 -3.38 -5.87 -7.97
C GLU A 82 -4.27 -5.07 -8.93
N THR A 83 -4.87 -4.03 -8.39
CA THR A 83 -5.39 -2.89 -9.17
C THR A 83 -4.45 -1.73 -8.97
N THR A 84 -4.11 -1.00 -10.02
CA THR A 84 -3.24 0.17 -9.94
C THR A 84 -4.07 1.45 -9.95
N LEU A 85 -3.84 2.32 -8.97
CA LEU A 85 -4.40 3.67 -8.89
C LEU A 85 -3.34 4.71 -9.27
N ARG A 86 -3.75 5.85 -9.82
CA ARG A 86 -2.89 7.02 -10.01
C ARG A 86 -3.34 8.14 -9.06
N VAL A 87 -2.43 8.57 -8.21
CA VAL A 87 -2.70 9.54 -7.14
C VAL A 87 -1.59 10.59 -7.06
N ALA A 88 -1.88 11.77 -6.53
CA ALA A 88 -0.86 12.71 -6.10
C ALA A 88 -0.39 12.32 -4.69
N PRO A 89 0.92 12.41 -4.36
CA PRO A 89 1.39 12.21 -2.99
C PRO A 89 0.77 13.25 -2.04
N GLU A 90 0.28 12.78 -0.89
CA GLU A 90 -0.32 13.64 0.14
C GLU A 90 0.25 13.27 1.51
N GLU A 91 0.76 14.29 2.23
CA GLU A 91 1.23 14.13 3.60
C GLU A 91 0.01 13.94 4.51
N PRO A 92 -0.09 12.84 5.27
CA PRO A 92 -1.19 12.68 6.22
C PRO A 92 -1.03 13.72 7.33
N GLU A 93 -2.13 14.39 7.69
CA GLU A 93 -2.15 15.30 8.83
C GLU A 93 -1.84 14.51 10.11
N GLU A 94 -0.99 15.07 10.98
CA GLU A 94 -0.75 14.53 12.32
C GLU A 94 -1.84 15.06 13.26
N ASP A 95 -2.76 14.18 13.68
CA ASP A 95 -3.70 14.44 14.79
C ASP A 95 -3.03 14.26 16.17
#